data_AF-A0A067TNE5-F1
#
_entry.id   AF-A0A067TNE5-F1
#
_cell.length_a   1.000
_cell.length_b   1.000
_cell.length_c   1.000
_cell.angle_alpha   90.00
_cell.angle_beta   90.00
_cell.angle_gamma   90.00
#
_symmetry.space_group_name_H-M   'P 1'
#
loop_
_entity.id
_entity.type
_entity.pdbx_description
1 polymer ?
#
loop_
_entity_poly.entity_id
_entity_poly.type
_entity_poly.pdbx_seq_one_letter_code
_entity_poly.pdbx_strand_id
1 'polypeptide(L)'
;MMFSTLTFLLCLFGTAHAHFRLLYPGPRGDFVADTEPNFCGGYTEVTTNRTTFPLSGGFFIIKTGHPDWTAGVLISTIQSPNSFDNFSVNGVQQLVSPYAKAPNPGTFCIPLNISAANIPGAKDGANVTIQIVFQGGDGNLYQCADLTLSGNLTRPPSDLTCANATTTSSAPASTPTAPSSTSASLSLAHELSAYAAVLMSALGVLASIQ
;
A
#
# COMPACT_ATOMS: atom_id res chain seq x y z
N MET A 1 -17.43 52.03 10.53
CA MET A 1 -16.42 51.19 9.85
C MET A 1 -16.39 49.86 10.59
N MET A 2 -17.07 48.83 10.09
CA MET A 2 -17.04 47.49 10.67
C MET A 2 -16.09 46.65 9.83
N PHE A 3 -14.87 46.45 10.32
CA PHE A 3 -13.96 45.46 9.75
C PHE A 3 -14.40 44.09 10.28
N SER A 4 -15.16 43.38 9.45
CA SER A 4 -15.52 41.98 9.68
C SER A 4 -14.26 41.12 9.47
N THR A 5 -13.68 40.64 10.56
CA THR A 5 -12.56 39.69 10.53
C THR A 5 -13.04 38.34 10.01
N LEU A 6 -12.71 38.04 8.76
CA LEU A 6 -12.95 36.75 8.11
C LEU A 6 -11.88 35.75 8.58
N THR A 7 -12.24 34.85 9.50
CA THR A 7 -11.38 33.74 9.92
C THR A 7 -11.34 32.68 8.84
N PHE A 8 -10.22 32.57 8.12
CA PHE A 8 -10.00 31.56 7.09
C PHE A 8 -9.51 30.27 7.77
N LEU A 9 -10.40 29.29 7.97
CA LEU A 9 -10.04 27.97 8.49
C LEU A 9 -9.56 27.10 7.31
N LEU A 10 -8.24 27.06 7.10
CA LEU A 10 -7.62 26.25 6.05
C LEU A 10 -7.59 24.78 6.50
N CYS A 11 -8.60 23.99 6.11
CA CYS A 11 -8.59 22.54 6.33
C CYS A 11 -7.50 21.91 5.45
N LEU A 12 -6.48 21.33 6.09
CA LEU A 12 -5.51 20.44 5.44
C LEU A 12 -6.24 19.12 5.08
N PHE A 13 -6.70 19.00 3.84
CA PHE A 13 -7.11 17.72 3.29
C PHE A 13 -5.86 16.96 2.85
N GLY A 14 -5.40 16.03 3.70
CA GLY A 14 -4.38 15.05 3.29
C GLY A 14 -5.02 13.93 2.48
N THR A 15 -4.48 13.63 1.31
CA THR A 15 -4.86 12.44 0.52
C THR A 15 -4.17 11.22 1.11
N ALA A 16 -4.91 10.35 1.80
CA ALA A 16 -4.40 9.05 2.20
C ALA A 16 -4.29 8.17 0.96
N HIS A 17 -3.08 7.69 0.66
CA HIS A 17 -2.83 6.77 -0.45
C HIS A 17 -2.78 5.31 0.04
N ALA A 18 -3.41 4.40 -0.72
CA ALA A 18 -3.57 3.00 -0.40
C ALA A 18 -2.40 2.15 -0.92
N HIS A 19 -1.23 2.32 -0.30
CA HIS A 19 -0.01 1.63 -0.69
C HIS A 19 -0.01 0.11 -0.44
N PHE A 20 0.82 -0.62 -1.18
CA PHE A 20 1.14 -2.02 -0.89
C PHE A 20 2.66 -2.25 -0.82
N ARG A 21 3.08 -3.47 -0.45
CA ARG A 21 4.48 -3.90 -0.45
C ARG A 21 4.55 -5.28 -1.09
N LEU A 22 5.40 -5.46 -2.08
CA LEU A 22 5.75 -6.78 -2.59
C LEU A 22 6.79 -7.41 -1.64
N LEU A 23 6.43 -8.55 -1.05
CA LEU A 23 7.29 -9.29 -0.11
C LEU A 23 7.97 -10.48 -0.76
N TYR A 24 7.31 -11.11 -1.74
CA TYR A 24 7.87 -12.20 -2.54
C TYR A 24 7.21 -12.22 -3.93
N PRO A 25 7.93 -12.51 -5.03
CA PRO A 25 9.39 -12.54 -5.16
C PRO A 25 10.06 -11.24 -4.69
N GLY A 26 11.38 -11.24 -4.55
CA GLY A 26 12.10 -10.06 -4.09
C GLY A 26 11.79 -8.85 -4.99
N PRO A 27 11.37 -7.69 -4.43
CA PRO A 27 11.08 -6.52 -5.22
C PRO A 27 12.36 -5.96 -5.84
N ARG A 28 12.21 -5.26 -6.96
CA ARG A 28 13.32 -4.63 -7.70
C ARG A 28 14.09 -3.62 -6.85
N GLY A 29 13.43 -2.99 -5.88
CA GLY A 29 14.06 -2.09 -4.93
C GLY A 29 13.23 -1.92 -3.67
N ASP A 30 13.73 -1.12 -2.74
CA ASP A 30 13.06 -0.84 -1.47
C ASP A 30 11.72 -0.13 -1.68
N PHE A 31 10.75 -0.42 -0.83
CA PHE A 31 9.46 0.26 -0.89
C PHE A 31 9.60 1.74 -0.54
N VAL A 32 9.19 2.61 -1.47
CA VAL A 32 9.04 4.05 -1.29
C VAL A 32 7.63 4.44 -1.75
N ALA A 33 6.79 4.83 -0.80
CA ALA A 33 5.38 5.11 -1.02
C ALA A 33 5.14 6.15 -2.13
N ASP A 34 5.88 7.26 -2.07
CA ASP A 34 5.68 8.40 -2.98
C ASP A 34 6.02 8.07 -4.44
N THR A 35 6.88 7.09 -4.69
CA THR A 35 7.27 6.67 -6.05
C THR A 35 6.52 5.44 -6.53
N GLU A 36 5.68 4.84 -5.69
CA GLU A 36 4.87 3.68 -6.04
C GLU A 36 3.93 3.90 -7.25
N PRO A 37 3.38 5.11 -7.51
CA PRO A 37 2.63 5.40 -8.74
C PRO A 37 3.48 5.35 -10.03
N ASN A 38 4.80 5.39 -9.92
CA ASN A 38 5.70 5.37 -11.07
C ASN A 38 5.97 3.94 -11.54
N PHE A 39 6.50 3.81 -12.76
CA PHE A 39 6.92 2.52 -13.31
C PHE A 39 7.81 1.75 -12.33
N CYS A 40 7.40 0.52 -11.99
CA CYS A 40 8.09 -0.35 -11.03
C CYS A 40 8.43 0.33 -9.68
N GLY A 41 7.59 1.26 -9.22
CA GLY A 41 7.80 1.99 -7.97
C GLY A 41 8.94 3.02 -8.04
N GLY A 42 9.29 3.47 -9.26
CA GLY A 42 10.40 4.38 -9.51
C GLY A 42 11.71 3.70 -9.92
N TYR A 43 11.77 2.37 -9.89
CA TYR A 43 12.97 1.60 -10.25
C TYR A 43 12.94 1.20 -11.74
N THR A 44 13.49 2.04 -12.62
CA THR A 44 13.45 1.79 -14.07
C THR A 44 14.38 0.67 -14.52
N GLU A 45 15.52 0.49 -13.86
CA GLU A 45 16.52 -0.50 -14.26
C GLU A 45 16.28 -1.86 -13.61
N VAL A 46 16.46 -2.93 -14.38
CA VAL A 46 16.38 -4.31 -13.88
C VAL A 46 17.48 -4.60 -12.86
N THR A 47 17.17 -5.46 -11.90
CA THR A 47 18.17 -6.06 -11.03
C THR A 47 19.00 -7.13 -11.76
N THR A 48 20.20 -7.37 -11.24
CA THR A 48 21.06 -8.50 -11.65
C THR A 48 20.78 -9.77 -10.83
N ASN A 49 20.26 -9.63 -9.61
CA ASN A 49 19.94 -10.71 -8.67
C ASN A 49 18.48 -11.19 -8.81
N ARG A 50 18.14 -11.72 -10.00
CA ARG A 50 16.79 -12.19 -10.32
C ARG A 50 16.37 -13.37 -9.43
N THR A 51 15.10 -13.38 -9.02
CA THR A 51 14.53 -14.51 -8.28
C THR A 51 14.25 -15.67 -9.24
N THR A 52 14.77 -16.87 -8.96
CA THR A 52 14.35 -18.07 -9.70
C THR A 52 12.89 -18.38 -9.37
N PHE A 53 12.03 -18.48 -10.38
CA PHE A 53 10.58 -18.58 -10.19
C PHE A 53 9.98 -19.70 -11.05
N PRO A 54 9.02 -20.49 -10.54
CA PRO A 54 8.50 -21.62 -11.28
C PRO A 54 7.53 -21.15 -12.38
N LEU A 55 7.47 -21.88 -13.51
CA LEU A 55 6.51 -21.60 -14.58
C LEU A 55 5.05 -21.83 -14.14
N SER A 56 4.83 -22.77 -13.22
CA SER A 56 3.53 -23.12 -12.64
C SER A 56 3.68 -23.42 -11.14
N GLY A 57 2.61 -23.27 -10.36
CA GLY A 57 2.67 -23.50 -8.91
C GLY A 57 3.43 -22.42 -8.13
N GLY A 58 3.72 -21.27 -8.75
CA GLY A 58 4.28 -20.10 -8.10
C GLY A 58 3.24 -19.32 -7.31
N PHE A 59 3.71 -18.34 -6.54
CA PHE A 59 2.88 -17.36 -5.86
C PHE A 59 3.65 -16.07 -5.66
N PHE A 60 2.94 -14.98 -5.41
CA PHE A 60 3.51 -13.73 -4.94
C PHE A 60 2.84 -13.32 -3.63
N ILE A 61 3.57 -12.61 -2.78
CA ILE A 61 3.11 -12.15 -1.48
C ILE A 61 3.11 -10.63 -1.49
N ILE A 62 1.95 -10.04 -1.21
CA ILE A 62 1.83 -8.60 -1.00
C ILE A 62 1.36 -8.31 0.42
N LYS A 63 1.66 -7.12 0.92
CA LYS A 63 1.09 -6.58 2.16
C LYS A 63 0.52 -5.19 1.91
N THR A 64 -0.72 -4.96 2.31
CA THR A 64 -1.38 -3.65 2.26
C THR A 64 -2.05 -3.33 3.59
N GLY A 65 -2.05 -2.04 3.95
CA GLY A 65 -2.73 -1.51 5.13
C GLY A 65 -4.17 -1.07 4.87
N HIS A 66 -4.59 -1.01 3.61
CA HIS A 66 -5.90 -0.47 3.23
C HIS A 66 -6.86 -1.59 2.79
N PRO A 67 -8.15 -1.52 3.18
CA PRO A 67 -9.18 -2.42 2.67
C PRO A 67 -9.52 -2.13 1.20
N ASP A 68 -10.46 -2.92 0.65
CA ASP A 68 -11.13 -2.66 -0.63
C ASP A 68 -10.20 -2.41 -1.84
N TRP A 69 -9.14 -3.20 -1.93
CA TRP A 69 -8.16 -3.08 -2.99
C TRP A 69 -8.38 -4.09 -4.13
N THR A 70 -7.81 -3.78 -5.28
CA THR A 70 -7.76 -4.64 -6.47
C THR A 70 -6.31 -4.82 -6.90
N ALA A 71 -5.90 -6.04 -7.23
CA ALA A 71 -4.57 -6.28 -7.80
C ALA A 71 -4.61 -7.26 -8.97
N GLY A 72 -3.71 -7.05 -9.93
CA GLY A 72 -3.43 -7.95 -11.05
C GLY A 72 -1.93 -8.00 -11.33
N VAL A 73 -1.50 -8.88 -12.24
CA VAL A 73 -0.08 -9.05 -12.55
C VAL A 73 0.15 -9.04 -14.05
N LEU A 74 0.97 -8.09 -14.50
CA LEU A 74 1.53 -8.03 -15.84
C LEU A 74 2.90 -8.70 -15.88
N ILE A 75 3.30 -9.20 -17.05
CA ILE A 75 4.64 -9.73 -17.28
C ILE A 75 5.28 -9.07 -18.50
N SER A 76 6.59 -8.89 -18.46
CA SER A 76 7.42 -8.56 -19.62
C SER A 76 8.43 -9.68 -19.85
N THR A 77 8.52 -10.14 -21.09
CA THR A 77 9.54 -11.11 -21.55
C THR A 77 10.74 -10.42 -22.21
N ILE A 78 10.77 -9.09 -22.16
CA ILE A 78 11.94 -8.28 -22.53
C ILE A 78 13.00 -8.45 -21.44
N GLN A 79 14.28 -8.54 -21.83
CA GLN A 79 15.38 -8.75 -20.90
C GLN A 79 15.52 -7.61 -19.89
N SER A 80 15.37 -6.35 -20.32
CA SER A 80 15.54 -5.15 -19.50
C SER A 80 14.39 -4.15 -19.69
N PRO A 81 13.17 -4.45 -19.19
CA PRO A 81 12.04 -3.54 -19.35
C PRO A 81 12.18 -2.34 -18.41
N ASN A 82 12.05 -1.14 -18.98
CA ASN A 82 12.21 0.14 -18.29
C ASN A 82 11.03 1.10 -18.47
N SER A 83 9.94 0.66 -19.11
CA SER A 83 8.71 1.43 -19.28
C SER A 83 7.46 0.54 -19.27
N PHE A 84 6.28 1.15 -19.06
CA PHE A 84 5.00 0.44 -19.07
C PHE A 84 4.71 -0.24 -20.43
N ASP A 85 5.16 0.34 -21.53
CA ASP A 85 4.95 -0.20 -22.88
C ASP A 85 5.63 -1.57 -23.05
N ASN A 86 6.68 -1.85 -22.27
CA ASN A 86 7.38 -3.14 -22.32
C ASN A 86 6.56 -4.30 -21.72
N PHE A 87 5.40 -4.03 -21.14
CA PHE A 87 4.44 -5.03 -20.63
C PHE A 87 3.26 -5.25 -21.58
N SER A 88 3.36 -4.75 -22.81
CA SER A 88 2.35 -4.92 -23.86
C SER A 88 2.97 -5.44 -25.15
N VAL A 89 2.21 -6.22 -25.91
CA VAL A 89 2.56 -6.68 -27.27
C VAL A 89 1.42 -6.30 -28.20
N ASN A 90 1.73 -5.55 -29.26
CA ASN A 90 0.73 -5.03 -30.21
C ASN A 90 -0.43 -4.27 -29.53
N GLY A 91 -0.12 -3.48 -28.49
CA GLY A 91 -1.10 -2.72 -27.73
C GLY A 91 -1.92 -3.53 -26.72
N VAL A 92 -1.63 -4.83 -26.56
CA VAL A 92 -2.33 -5.70 -25.60
C VAL A 92 -1.42 -6.01 -24.41
N GLN A 93 -1.89 -5.67 -23.21
CA GLN A 93 -1.21 -5.98 -21.95
C GLN A 93 -1.02 -7.49 -21.78
N GLN A 94 0.19 -7.89 -21.38
CA GLN A 94 0.55 -9.28 -21.12
C GLN A 94 0.18 -9.64 -19.69
N LEU A 95 -1.10 -9.95 -19.46
CA LEU A 95 -1.65 -10.26 -18.14
C LEU A 95 -1.43 -11.74 -17.78
N VAL A 96 -0.74 -12.00 -16.67
CA VAL A 96 -0.50 -13.35 -16.14
C VAL A 96 -1.36 -13.70 -14.92
N SER A 97 -1.90 -12.69 -14.24
CA SER A 97 -2.92 -12.86 -13.21
C SER A 97 -4.01 -11.82 -13.41
N PRO A 98 -5.28 -12.23 -13.57
CA PRO A 98 -6.39 -11.30 -13.74
C PRO A 98 -6.57 -10.42 -12.49
N TYR A 99 -7.17 -9.25 -12.69
CA TYR A 99 -7.47 -8.34 -11.59
C TYR A 99 -8.53 -8.95 -10.67
N ALA A 100 -8.20 -9.06 -9.38
CA ALA A 100 -9.11 -9.56 -8.35
C ALA A 100 -9.19 -8.57 -7.18
N LYS A 101 -10.37 -8.50 -6.56
CA LYS A 101 -10.62 -7.63 -5.40
C LYS A 101 -10.48 -8.38 -4.09
N ALA A 102 -10.03 -7.70 -3.05
CA ALA A 102 -10.14 -8.18 -1.68
C ALA A 102 -10.60 -7.05 -0.74
N PRO A 103 -11.52 -7.34 0.19
CA PRO A 103 -12.09 -6.31 1.06
C PRO A 103 -11.20 -6.00 2.27
N ASN A 104 -10.31 -6.91 2.66
CA ASN A 104 -9.54 -6.78 3.89
C ASN A 104 -8.11 -6.28 3.63
N PRO A 105 -7.53 -5.48 4.54
CA PRO A 105 -6.09 -5.26 4.58
C PRO A 105 -5.37 -6.48 5.18
N GLY A 106 -4.06 -6.54 4.97
CA GLY A 106 -3.21 -7.60 5.53
C GLY A 106 -2.13 -8.07 4.58
N THR A 107 -1.62 -9.26 4.85
CA THR A 107 -0.66 -9.97 3.99
C THR A 107 -1.40 -11.02 3.19
N PHE A 108 -1.21 -11.03 1.89
CA PHE A 108 -1.88 -11.92 0.96
C PHE A 108 -0.84 -12.70 0.18
N CYS A 109 -0.96 -14.03 0.19
CA CYS A 109 -0.26 -14.90 -0.72
C CYS A 109 -1.20 -15.32 -1.84
N ILE A 110 -0.84 -14.95 -3.07
CA ILE A 110 -1.71 -15.10 -4.24
C ILE A 110 -1.02 -16.06 -5.22
N PRO A 111 -1.66 -17.19 -5.59
CA PRO A 111 -1.13 -18.11 -6.59
C PRO A 111 -0.89 -17.41 -7.93
N LEU A 112 0.21 -17.76 -8.59
CA LEU A 112 0.58 -17.25 -9.91
C LEU A 112 1.03 -18.40 -10.80
N ASN A 113 0.32 -18.57 -11.91
CA ASN A 113 0.63 -19.57 -12.92
C ASN A 113 0.95 -18.89 -14.25
N ILE A 114 2.25 -18.67 -14.50
CA ILE A 114 2.73 -17.99 -15.71
C ILE A 114 2.45 -18.83 -16.96
N SER A 115 2.62 -20.16 -16.87
CA SER A 115 2.40 -21.05 -18.00
C SER A 115 0.94 -21.07 -18.49
N ALA A 116 -0.03 -20.89 -17.58
CA ALA A 116 -1.45 -20.88 -17.93
C ALA A 116 -1.86 -19.64 -18.76
N ALA A 117 -1.07 -18.55 -18.69
CA ALA A 117 -1.36 -17.32 -19.42
C ALA A 117 -0.91 -17.35 -20.90
N ASN A 118 -0.17 -18.39 -21.32
CA ASN A 118 0.32 -18.57 -22.70
C ASN A 118 1.09 -17.35 -23.26
N ILE A 119 1.86 -16.67 -22.40
CA ILE A 119 2.62 -15.47 -22.80
C ILE A 119 3.82 -15.87 -23.68
N PRO A 120 3.95 -15.34 -24.92
CA PRO A 120 5.08 -15.62 -25.78
C PRO A 120 6.42 -15.23 -25.12
N GLY A 121 7.37 -16.18 -25.11
CA GLY A 121 8.70 -15.98 -24.53
C GLY A 121 8.82 -16.31 -23.04
N ALA A 122 7.71 -16.49 -22.31
CA ALA A 122 7.72 -16.94 -20.92
C ALA A 122 7.92 -18.46 -20.86
N LYS A 123 9.18 -18.90 -21.00
CA LYS A 123 9.60 -20.30 -21.03
C LYS A 123 10.72 -20.57 -20.03
N ASP A 124 11.09 -21.84 -19.86
CA ASP A 124 12.22 -22.25 -19.01
C ASP A 124 13.51 -21.49 -19.38
N GLY A 125 14.23 -21.03 -18.36
CA GLY A 125 15.44 -20.21 -18.48
C GLY A 125 15.21 -18.75 -18.88
N ALA A 126 13.98 -18.33 -19.21
CA ALA A 126 13.72 -16.96 -19.62
C ALA A 126 13.83 -15.99 -18.44
N ASN A 127 14.53 -14.88 -18.65
CA ASN A 127 14.45 -13.73 -17.76
C ASN A 127 13.19 -12.94 -18.09
N VAL A 128 12.41 -12.64 -17.06
CA VAL A 128 11.17 -11.87 -17.17
C VAL A 128 11.10 -10.84 -16.05
N THR A 129 10.21 -9.87 -16.19
CA THR A 129 9.83 -8.99 -15.08
C THR A 129 8.33 -9.13 -14.89
N ILE A 130 7.88 -9.35 -13.65
CA ILE A 130 6.47 -9.18 -13.31
C ILE A 130 6.26 -7.80 -12.71
N GLN A 131 5.14 -7.15 -13.05
CA GLN A 131 4.69 -5.91 -12.43
C GLN A 131 3.34 -6.16 -11.79
N ILE A 132 3.30 -6.02 -10.47
CA ILE A 132 2.04 -6.01 -9.74
C ILE A 132 1.40 -4.65 -9.95
N VAL A 133 0.16 -4.65 -10.43
CA VAL A 133 -0.66 -3.45 -10.56
C VAL A 133 -1.69 -3.50 -9.45
N PHE A 134 -1.65 -2.53 -8.56
CA PHE A 134 -2.51 -2.42 -7.39
C PHE A 134 -3.33 -1.13 -7.47
N GLN A 135 -4.58 -1.18 -7.00
CA GLN A 135 -5.44 0.00 -6.89
C GLN A 135 -6.31 -0.11 -5.63
N GLY A 136 -6.15 0.83 -4.71
CA GLY A 136 -6.87 0.91 -3.43
C GLY A 136 -7.78 2.14 -3.26
N GLY A 137 -8.01 2.92 -4.33
CA GLY A 137 -8.98 4.03 -4.36
C GLY A 137 -8.41 5.39 -4.73
N ASP A 138 -7.11 5.48 -4.96
CA ASP A 138 -6.31 6.70 -5.00
C ASP A 138 -5.37 6.77 -6.22
N GLY A 139 -5.28 5.69 -6.99
CA GLY A 139 -4.44 5.64 -8.19
C GLY A 139 -3.86 4.25 -8.40
N ASN A 140 -3.35 3.99 -9.60
CA ASN A 140 -2.64 2.74 -9.82
C ASN A 140 -1.25 2.84 -9.21
N LEU A 141 -0.87 1.80 -8.48
CA LEU A 141 0.40 1.65 -7.79
C LEU A 141 1.13 0.41 -8.33
N TYR A 142 2.44 0.48 -8.38
CA TYR A 142 3.26 -0.49 -9.10
C TYR A 142 4.49 -0.90 -8.30
N GLN A 143 4.73 -2.21 -8.25
CA GLN A 143 6.01 -2.78 -7.82
C GLN A 143 6.38 -3.93 -8.74
N CYS A 144 7.67 -4.08 -9.01
CA CYS A 144 8.18 -5.10 -9.93
C CYS A 144 9.07 -6.10 -9.20
N ALA A 145 9.11 -7.31 -9.74
CA ALA A 145 10.13 -8.30 -9.42
C ALA A 145 10.72 -8.86 -10.70
N ASP A 146 12.05 -8.96 -10.73
CA ASP A 146 12.79 -9.52 -11.85
C ASP A 146 13.06 -11.00 -11.58
N LEU A 147 12.67 -11.84 -12.53
CA LEU A 147 12.66 -13.29 -12.37
C LEU A 147 13.50 -13.98 -13.44
N THR A 148 13.96 -15.18 -13.12
CA THR A 148 14.42 -16.18 -14.08
C THR A 148 13.52 -17.39 -13.96
N LEU A 149 12.80 -17.72 -15.03
CA LEU A 149 11.82 -18.80 -15.02
C LEU A 149 12.51 -20.17 -15.03
N SER A 150 11.97 -21.09 -14.24
CA SER A 150 12.46 -22.48 -14.17
C SER A 150 11.30 -23.45 -14.28
N GLY A 151 11.40 -24.39 -15.22
CA GLY A 151 10.48 -25.53 -15.37
C GLY A 151 10.77 -26.67 -14.41
N ASN A 152 11.98 -26.72 -13.84
CA ASN A 152 12.38 -27.72 -12.85
C ASN A 152 11.98 -27.33 -11.42
N LEU A 153 11.68 -26.05 -11.20
CA LEU A 153 11.18 -25.57 -9.93
C LEU A 153 9.67 -25.81 -9.87
N THR A 154 9.21 -26.64 -8.95
CA THR A 154 7.78 -26.93 -8.75
C THR A 154 7.14 -26.10 -7.63
N ARG A 155 7.96 -25.47 -6.78
CA ARG A 155 7.52 -24.57 -5.72
C ARG A 155 8.63 -23.56 -5.37
N PRO A 156 8.28 -22.31 -4.98
CA PRO A 156 9.20 -21.36 -4.34
C PRO A 156 10.00 -21.96 -3.15
N PRO A 157 11.08 -21.30 -2.70
CA PRO A 157 11.91 -21.73 -1.58
C PRO A 157 11.10 -22.22 -0.36
N SER A 158 11.57 -23.29 0.28
CA SER A 158 10.82 -24.06 1.29
C SER A 158 10.53 -23.29 2.58
N ASP A 159 11.29 -22.24 2.85
CA ASP A 159 11.14 -21.31 3.98
C ASP A 159 9.96 -20.34 3.82
N LEU A 160 9.38 -20.23 2.62
CA LEU A 160 8.22 -19.40 2.35
C LEU A 160 6.93 -20.19 2.44
N THR A 161 6.11 -19.89 3.45
CA THR A 161 4.75 -20.40 3.56
C THR A 161 3.79 -19.44 2.89
N CYS A 162 3.07 -19.93 1.89
CA CYS A 162 2.03 -19.17 1.21
C CYS A 162 0.75 -19.20 2.05
N ALA A 163 0.52 -18.15 2.85
CA ALA A 163 -0.67 -18.02 3.68
C ALA A 163 -1.15 -16.56 3.71
N ASN A 164 -2.47 -16.39 3.78
CA ASN A 164 -3.08 -15.08 4.00
C ASN A 164 -3.14 -14.78 5.51
N ALA A 165 -2.89 -13.52 5.88
CA ALA A 165 -3.05 -13.00 7.22
C ALA A 165 -3.73 -11.63 7.14
N THR A 166 -5.05 -11.60 7.34
CA THR A 166 -5.86 -10.39 7.20
C THR A 166 -6.25 -9.82 8.55
N THR A 167 -6.36 -8.50 8.64
CA THR A 167 -6.95 -7.83 9.80
C THR A 167 -8.32 -7.32 9.42
N THR A 168 -9.37 -7.67 10.16
CA THR A 168 -10.66 -7.02 10.02
C THR A 168 -10.52 -5.56 10.43
N SER A 169 -10.78 -4.64 9.50
CA SER A 169 -10.84 -3.21 9.77
C SER A 169 -11.97 -2.95 10.77
N SER A 170 -11.62 -2.96 12.06
CA SER A 170 -12.51 -2.49 13.11
C SER A 170 -12.50 -0.97 13.02
N ALA A 171 -13.62 -0.37 12.62
CA ALA A 171 -13.82 1.05 12.87
C ALA A 171 -13.53 1.32 14.36
N PRO A 172 -12.93 2.47 14.73
CA PRO A 172 -12.81 2.81 16.14
C PRO A 172 -14.22 2.77 16.74
N ALA A 173 -14.44 1.83 17.66
CA ALA A 173 -15.70 1.74 18.36
C ALA A 173 -15.84 3.03 19.16
N SER A 174 -16.74 3.91 18.72
CA SER A 174 -17.32 4.93 19.57
C SER A 174 -17.86 4.21 20.79
N THR A 175 -17.16 4.29 21.92
CA THR A 175 -17.60 3.72 23.19
C THR A 175 -19.03 4.21 23.48
N PRO A 176 -20.05 3.34 23.52
CA PRO A 176 -21.33 3.73 24.05
C PRO A 176 -21.22 3.65 25.57
N THR A 177 -21.19 4.82 26.23
CA THR A 177 -21.35 4.92 27.67
C THR A 177 -22.77 4.46 28.02
N ALA A 178 -22.93 3.22 28.48
CA ALA A 178 -24.18 2.76 29.06
C ALA A 178 -24.20 3.08 30.58
N PRO A 179 -25.32 3.54 31.14
CA PRO A 179 -25.41 3.94 32.54
C PRO A 179 -25.58 2.73 33.45
N SER A 180 -25.00 2.77 34.64
CA SER A 180 -25.27 1.82 35.72
C SER A 180 -25.63 2.59 37.00
N SER A 181 -26.92 2.68 37.30
CA SER A 181 -27.48 2.86 38.66
C SER A 181 -27.38 1.50 39.39
N THR A 182 -27.11 1.33 40.68
CA THR A 182 -27.27 2.13 41.91
C THR A 182 -26.45 1.38 42.98
N SER A 183 -25.79 2.05 43.93
CA SER A 183 -26.24 2.14 45.33
C SER A 183 -25.34 3.09 46.14
N ALA A 184 -25.98 3.80 47.05
CA ALA A 184 -25.52 4.99 47.74
C ALA A 184 -24.41 4.77 48.79
N SER A 185 -23.58 5.79 48.96
CA SER A 185 -23.13 6.24 50.28
C SER A 185 -23.00 7.76 50.26
N LEU A 186 -23.64 8.40 51.24
CA LEU A 186 -23.69 9.85 51.42
C LEU A 186 -22.33 10.39 51.90
N SER A 187 -21.88 11.49 51.31
CA SER A 187 -21.21 12.56 52.06
C SER A 187 -21.34 13.88 51.28
N LEU A 188 -21.76 14.90 52.02
CA LEU A 188 -22.23 16.21 51.60
C LEU A 188 -21.07 17.23 51.53
N ALA A 189 -21.29 18.30 50.76
CA ALA A 189 -20.53 19.56 50.62
C ALA A 189 -19.27 19.49 49.71
N HIS A 190 -18.98 20.45 48.84
CA HIS A 190 -19.27 21.89 48.87
C HIS A 190 -19.17 22.50 47.46
N GLU A 191 -19.71 23.71 47.33
CA GLU A 191 -20.05 24.45 46.11
C GLU A 191 -18.90 24.94 45.20
N LEU A 192 -19.32 25.28 43.98
CA LEU A 192 -18.79 26.22 42.99
C LEU A 192 -17.46 26.94 43.28
N SER A 193 -16.55 26.92 42.30
CA SER A 193 -15.81 28.12 41.92
C SER A 193 -15.32 28.03 40.47
N ALA A 194 -15.98 28.76 39.58
CA ALA A 194 -15.37 29.22 38.35
C ALA A 194 -14.49 30.42 38.71
N TYR A 195 -13.19 30.40 38.40
CA TYR A 195 -12.43 31.60 38.01
C TYR A 195 -11.01 31.23 37.51
N ALA A 196 -10.72 31.78 36.32
CA ALA A 196 -9.44 32.29 35.83
C ALA A 196 -8.14 31.47 35.94
N ALA A 197 -7.59 31.13 34.77
CA ALA A 197 -6.16 31.18 34.53
C ALA A 197 -5.90 31.75 33.11
N VAL A 198 -5.94 33.08 33.00
CA VAL A 198 -5.17 33.84 32.00
C VAL A 198 -3.95 34.37 32.75
N LEU A 199 -2.75 34.25 32.14
CA LEU A 199 -1.45 34.92 32.39
C LEU A 199 -0.36 33.87 32.07
N MET A 200 0.66 34.04 31.24
CA MET A 200 1.31 35.19 30.61
C MET A 200 2.18 34.70 29.44
N SER A 201 2.20 35.41 28.32
CA SER A 201 3.41 35.52 27.49
C SER A 201 3.64 37.00 27.20
N ALA A 202 4.55 37.59 27.98
CA ALA A 202 5.09 38.92 27.78
C ALA A 202 6.51 38.81 27.21
N LEU A 203 6.84 39.81 26.38
CA LEU A 203 8.16 40.31 25.99
C LEU A 203 8.76 39.78 24.68
N GLY A 204 8.74 40.69 23.69
CA GLY A 204 9.52 40.69 22.46
C GLY A 204 9.32 42.01 21.72
N VAL A 205 10.09 43.01 22.11
CA VAL A 205 10.02 44.45 21.82
C VAL A 205 10.54 44.83 20.42
N LEU A 206 9.89 45.84 19.82
CA LEU A 206 10.28 46.86 18.82
C LEU A 206 11.50 46.67 17.88
N ALA A 207 11.28 47.00 16.58
CA ALA A 207 12.04 47.99 15.77
C ALA A 207 11.37 48.18 14.38
N SER A 208 10.70 49.32 14.12
CA SER A 208 11.11 50.49 13.30
C SER A 208 10.76 50.38 11.80
N ILE A 209 9.69 51.03 11.31
CA ILE A 209 9.65 52.37 10.65
C ILE A 209 10.81 52.58 9.65
N GLN A 210 10.51 52.42 8.35
CA GLN A 210 10.54 53.49 7.36
C GLN A 210 9.63 53.14 6.17
#